data_AF-A0A7C4WDQ3-F1
#
_entry.id   AF-A0A7C4WDQ3-F1
#
_cell.length_a   1.000
_cell.length_b   1.000
_cell.length_c   1.000
_cell.angle_alpha   90.00
_cell.angle_beta   90.00
_cell.angle_gamma   90.00
#
_symmetry.space_group_name_H-M   'P 1'
#
loop_
_entity.id
_entity.type
_entity.pdbx_description
1 polymer ?
#
loop_
_entity_poly.entity_id
_entity_poly.type
_entity_poly.pdbx_seq_one_letter_code
_entity_poly.pdbx_strand_id
1 'polypeptide(L)'
;MRVKTLWVRDEPLQWILAGRKTIEVRVAYPNLTRLNAGDRLLLNGRYRFVIRRIARYRDFEELLAHEDPAAIAPDWTPVQLLEALRALYPPEKEALGVIALEIAPEETYGAAGTSGFLGEAPEGLPGAPDPYGAGASHSHGSHAGPDVAGG
;
A
#
# COMPACT_ATOMS: atom_id res chain seq x y z
N MET A 1 3.34 17.50 13.08
CA MET A 1 3.18 16.06 12.89
C MET A 1 1.90 15.82 12.11
N ARG A 2 1.98 15.19 10.95
CA ARG A 2 0.83 14.89 10.09
C ARG A 2 0.45 13.41 10.20
N VAL A 3 -0.83 13.11 9.98
CA VAL A 3 -1.33 11.74 9.86
C VAL A 3 -1.82 11.55 8.43
N LYS A 4 -1.36 10.50 7.75
CA LYS A 4 -1.80 10.14 6.39
C LYS A 4 -2.31 8.71 6.37
N THR A 5 -3.52 8.52 5.88
CA THR A 5 -4.04 7.18 5.60
C THR A 5 -3.49 6.66 4.27
N LEU A 6 -2.94 5.45 4.27
CA LEU A 6 -2.51 4.75 3.07
C LEU A 6 -3.26 3.42 2.96
N TRP A 7 -3.62 3.06 1.74
CA TRP A 7 -4.21 1.77 1.44
C TRP A 7 -3.15 0.86 0.85
N VAL A 8 -3.00 -0.30 1.48
CA VAL A 8 -2.04 -1.34 1.12
C VAL A 8 -2.83 -2.62 0.86
N ARG A 9 -2.44 -3.37 -0.17
CA ARG A 9 -3.01 -4.69 -0.46
C ARG A 9 -2.76 -5.64 0.70
N ASP A 10 -3.56 -6.69 0.78
CA ASP A 10 -3.52 -7.63 1.91
C ASP A 10 -2.14 -8.30 2.05
N GLU A 11 -1.55 -8.80 0.96
CA GLU A 11 -0.27 -9.51 0.94
C GLU A 11 0.94 -8.65 1.40
N PRO A 12 1.16 -7.44 0.89
CA PRO A 12 2.18 -6.56 1.45
C PRO A 12 1.87 -6.10 2.89
N LEU A 13 0.58 -5.97 3.25
CA LEU A 13 0.19 -5.57 4.60
C LEU A 13 0.60 -6.64 5.63
N GLN A 14 0.37 -7.93 5.35
CA GLN A 14 0.78 -9.01 6.25
C GLN A 14 2.30 -9.07 6.43
N TRP A 15 3.10 -8.74 5.41
CA TRP A 15 4.56 -8.59 5.58
C TRP A 15 4.95 -7.41 6.47
N ILE A 16 4.23 -6.29 6.36
CA ILE A 16 4.46 -5.11 7.22
C ILE A 16 4.09 -5.44 8.67
N LEU A 17 2.95 -6.09 8.89
CA LEU A 17 2.50 -6.48 10.23
C LEU A 17 3.41 -7.54 10.87
N ALA A 18 3.98 -8.43 10.05
CA ALA A 18 4.99 -9.40 10.50
C ALA A 18 6.38 -8.77 10.71
N GLY A 19 6.56 -7.48 10.40
CA GLY A 19 7.86 -6.78 10.49
C GLY A 19 8.90 -7.24 9.47
N ARG A 20 8.51 -8.06 8.49
CA ARG A 20 9.39 -8.52 7.39
C ARG A 20 9.58 -7.43 6.33
N LYS A 21 8.55 -6.61 6.12
CA LYS A 21 8.58 -5.43 5.21
C LYS A 21 8.58 -4.15 6.03
N THR A 22 9.63 -3.34 5.85
CA THR A 22 9.82 -2.07 6.57
C THR A 22 9.88 -0.87 5.63
N ILE A 23 10.00 -1.10 4.31
CA ILE A 23 10.08 -0.04 3.31
C ILE A 23 8.83 -0.08 2.44
N GLU A 24 8.06 1.00 2.44
CA GLU A 24 6.93 1.22 1.54
C GLU A 24 7.34 2.10 0.37
N VAL A 25 7.20 1.58 -0.84
CA VAL A 25 7.62 2.26 -2.08
C VAL A 25 6.40 2.86 -2.78
N ARG A 26 6.46 4.14 -3.13
CA ARG A 26 5.45 4.83 -3.94
C ARG A 26 6.09 5.82 -4.89
N VAL A 27 5.38 6.26 -5.91
CA VAL A 27 5.81 7.40 -6.73
C VAL A 27 5.67 8.71 -5.96
N ALA A 28 6.52 9.69 -6.29
CA ALA A 28 6.65 10.97 -5.59
C ALA A 28 5.50 11.94 -5.89
N TYR A 29 4.26 11.50 -5.68
CA TYR A 29 3.11 12.38 -5.77
C TYR A 29 3.30 13.62 -4.90
N PRO A 30 2.81 14.81 -5.32
CA PRO A 30 2.93 16.05 -4.55
C PRO A 30 2.40 15.96 -3.11
N ASN A 31 1.46 15.03 -2.87
CA ASN A 31 0.86 14.80 -1.56
C ASN A 31 1.74 13.96 -0.62
N LEU A 32 2.67 13.18 -1.17
CA LEU A 32 3.60 12.32 -0.43
C LEU A 32 4.95 13.00 -0.24
N THR A 33 5.38 13.87 -1.17
CA THR A 33 6.62 14.64 -1.02
C THR A 33 6.61 15.59 0.18
N ARG A 34 5.41 15.94 0.68
CA ARG A 34 5.20 16.78 1.87
C ARG A 34 5.29 16.03 3.20
N LEU A 35 5.46 14.70 3.18
CA LEU A 35 5.70 13.89 4.37
C LEU A 35 7.13 14.07 4.85
N ASN A 36 7.34 13.96 6.16
CA ASN A 36 8.65 14.01 6.80
C ASN A 36 8.83 12.83 7.76
N ALA A 37 10.08 12.54 8.11
CA ALA A 37 10.38 11.64 9.23
C ALA A 37 9.67 12.15 10.50
N GLY A 38 9.08 11.24 11.26
CA GLY A 38 8.22 11.51 12.41
C GLY A 38 6.75 11.72 12.09
N ASP A 39 6.35 11.82 10.81
CA ASP A 39 4.92 11.80 10.45
C ASP A 39 4.33 10.39 10.64
N ARG A 40 3.02 10.33 10.85
CA ARG A 40 2.28 9.10 11.12
C ARG A 40 1.54 8.60 9.89
N LEU A 41 1.54 7.29 9.71
CA LEU A 41 0.80 6.59 8.69
C LEU A 41 -0.28 5.72 9.34
N LEU A 42 -1.47 5.75 8.76
CA LEU A 42 -2.58 4.88 9.14
C LEU A 42 -2.85 3.92 7.98
N LEU A 43 -2.31 2.71 8.07
CA LEU A 43 -2.48 1.69 7.03
C LEU A 43 -3.88 1.09 7.13
N ASN A 44 -4.60 1.10 6.01
CA ASN A 44 -5.98 0.60 5.86
C ASN A 44 -6.95 1.16 6.92
N GLY A 45 -6.72 2.39 7.38
CA GLY A 45 -7.53 3.01 8.43
C GLY A 45 -7.39 2.40 9.83
N ARG A 46 -6.51 1.40 10.02
CA ARG A 46 -6.46 0.58 11.23
C ARG A 46 -5.10 0.55 11.90
N TYR A 47 -4.03 0.32 11.14
CA TYR A 47 -2.71 0.05 11.71
C TYR A 47 -1.85 1.31 11.72
N ARG A 48 -1.32 1.69 12.88
CA ARG A 48 -0.56 2.93 13.06
C ARG A 48 0.94 2.69 12.94
N PHE A 49 1.56 3.44 12.04
CA PHE A 49 2.98 3.41 11.76
C PHE A 49 3.56 4.84 11.81
N VAL A 50 4.86 4.93 12.03
CA VAL A 50 5.63 6.18 11.98
C VAL A 50 6.67 6.10 10.88
N ILE A 51 6.84 7.18 10.14
CA ILE A 51 7.89 7.31 9.15
C ILE A 51 9.22 7.55 9.87
N ARG A 52 10.14 6.60 9.76
CA ARG A 52 11.50 6.73 10.32
C ARG A 52 12.41 7.52 9.39
N ARG A 53 12.33 7.22 8.10
CA ARG A 53 13.18 7.78 7.06
C ARG A 53 12.40 7.94 5.76
N ILE A 54 12.77 8.94 4.98
CA ILE A 54 12.27 9.13 3.62
C ILE A 54 13.47 9.23 2.70
N ALA A 55 13.54 8.36 1.70
CA ALA A 55 14.49 8.45 0.61
C ALA A 55 13.75 8.71 -0.71
N ARG A 56 14.39 9.43 -1.62
CA ARG A 56 13.84 9.79 -2.93
C ARG A 56 14.84 9.38 -4.00
N TYR A 57 14.34 8.73 -5.03
CA TYR A 57 15.10 8.20 -6.15
C TYR A 57 14.48 8.65 -7.45
N ARG A 58 15.27 8.61 -8.52
CA ARG A 58 14.80 8.96 -9.86
C ARG A 58 13.84 7.93 -10.42
N ASP A 59 14.19 6.65 -10.30
CA ASP A 59 13.50 5.52 -10.94
C ASP A 59 13.49 4.29 -10.02
N PHE A 60 12.72 3.25 -10.35
CA PHE A 60 12.67 2.03 -9.54
C PHE A 60 14.00 1.27 -9.52
N GLU A 61 14.79 1.36 -10.60
CA GLU A 61 16.11 0.71 -10.68
C GLU A 61 17.11 1.34 -9.71
N GLU A 62 17.12 2.67 -9.61
CA GLU A 62 17.97 3.39 -8.64
C GLU A 62 17.56 3.04 -7.21
N LEU A 63 16.25 2.96 -6.93
CA LEU A 63 15.74 2.53 -5.63
C LEU A 63 16.24 1.12 -5.26
N LEU A 64 16.10 0.15 -6.17
CA LEU A 64 16.52 -1.24 -5.91
C LEU A 64 18.04 -1.42 -5.82
N ALA A 65 18.82 -0.49 -6.36
CA ALA A 65 20.27 -0.47 -6.20
C ALA A 65 20.72 0.06 -4.82
N HIS A 66 19.90 0.89 -4.18
CA HIS A 66 20.22 1.54 -2.90
C HIS A 66 19.52 0.92 -1.69
N GLU A 67 18.29 0.43 -1.87
CA GLU A 67 17.48 -0.14 -0.80
C GLU A 67 17.51 -1.67 -0.86
N ASP A 68 17.30 -2.30 0.30
CA ASP A 68 17.27 -3.75 0.39
C ASP A 68 15.94 -4.31 -0.16
N PRO A 69 15.98 -5.18 -1.20
CA PRO A 69 14.77 -5.74 -1.80
C PRO A 69 13.95 -6.56 -0.81
N ALA A 70 14.58 -7.23 0.15
CA ALA A 70 13.86 -8.04 1.13
C ALA A 70 13.11 -7.16 2.14
N ALA A 71 13.61 -5.96 2.44
CA ALA A 71 12.90 -4.97 3.24
C ALA A 71 11.69 -4.34 2.52
N ILE A 72 11.63 -4.43 1.19
CA ILE A 72 10.52 -3.94 0.36
C ILE A 72 9.52 -5.05 0.04
N ALA A 73 9.98 -6.22 -0.37
CA ALA A 73 9.17 -7.38 -0.71
C ALA A 73 9.95 -8.66 -0.37
N PRO A 74 9.83 -9.17 0.87
CA PRO A 74 10.69 -10.24 1.39
C PRO A 74 10.58 -11.57 0.64
N ASP A 75 9.44 -11.82 0.01
CA ASP A 75 9.18 -13.07 -0.71
C ASP A 75 9.34 -12.91 -2.24
N TRP A 76 9.74 -11.73 -2.73
CA TRP A 76 9.92 -11.46 -4.17
C TRP A 76 11.39 -11.28 -4.54
N THR A 77 11.72 -11.71 -5.75
CA THR A 77 13.02 -11.39 -6.36
C THR A 77 13.06 -9.92 -6.81
N PRO A 78 14.25 -9.30 -6.93
CA PRO A 78 14.36 -7.91 -7.41
C PRO A 78 13.72 -7.68 -8.77
N VAL A 79 13.78 -8.69 -9.66
CA VAL A 79 13.16 -8.65 -10.99
C VAL A 79 11.64 -8.64 -10.89
N GLN A 80 11.06 -9.56 -10.10
CA GLN A 80 9.61 -9.61 -9.88
C GLN A 80 9.08 -8.33 -9.22
N LEU A 81 9.83 -7.79 -8.26
CA LEU A 81 9.50 -6.53 -7.62
C LEU A 81 9.49 -5.37 -8.61
N LEU A 82 10.50 -5.27 -9.48
CA LEU A 82 10.56 -4.25 -10.51
C LEU A 82 9.38 -4.37 -11.50
N GLU A 83 9.07 -5.58 -11.96
CA GLU A 83 7.93 -5.82 -12.85
C GLU A 83 6.60 -5.44 -12.20
N ALA A 84 6.40 -5.84 -10.94
CA ALA A 84 5.19 -5.49 -10.19
C ALA A 84 5.07 -3.97 -9.97
N LEU A 85 6.18 -3.28 -9.66
CA LEU A 85 6.20 -1.82 -9.50
C LEU A 85 5.85 -1.13 -10.82
N ARG A 86 6.41 -1.55 -11.95
CA ARG A 86 6.09 -1.01 -13.28
C ARG A 86 4.66 -1.31 -13.72
N ALA A 87 4.11 -2.45 -13.32
CA ALA A 87 2.70 -2.79 -13.54
C ALA A 87 1.75 -1.88 -12.76
N LEU A 88 2.13 -1.48 -11.53
CA LEU A 88 1.34 -0.53 -10.72
C LEU A 88 1.54 0.92 -11.15
N TYR A 89 2.76 1.26 -11.57
CA TYR A 89 3.19 2.61 -11.88
C TYR A 89 3.83 2.65 -13.28
N PRO A 90 3.04 2.90 -14.34
CA PRO A 90 3.56 3.13 -15.68
C PRO A 90 4.63 4.25 -15.71
N PRO A 91 5.45 4.33 -16.76
CA PRO A 91 6.59 5.24 -16.84
C PRO A 91 6.22 6.71 -16.63
N GLU A 92 5.02 7.13 -17.01
CA GLU A 92 4.51 8.49 -16.76
C GLU A 92 4.43 8.83 -15.25
N LYS A 93 4.15 7.83 -14.41
CA LYS A 93 4.12 7.97 -12.96
C LYS A 93 5.51 7.81 -12.35
N GLU A 94 6.34 6.94 -12.92
CA GLU A 94 7.77 6.81 -12.54
C GLU A 94 8.52 8.12 -12.76
N ALA A 95 8.22 8.86 -13.84
CA ALA A 95 8.81 10.16 -14.15
C ALA A 95 8.56 11.25 -13.10
N LEU A 96 7.60 11.06 -12.19
CA LEU A 96 7.42 11.93 -11.03
C LEU A 96 8.55 11.75 -9.99
N GLY A 97 9.34 10.69 -10.11
CA GLY A 97 10.30 10.21 -9.12
C GLY A 97 9.68 9.13 -8.23
N VAL A 98 10.54 8.42 -7.52
CA VAL A 98 10.17 7.35 -6.59
C VAL A 98 10.53 7.74 -5.17
N ILE A 99 9.68 7.40 -4.20
CA ILE A 99 9.95 7.59 -2.78
C ILE A 99 9.90 6.25 -2.05
N ALA A 100 10.88 6.05 -1.18
CA ALA A 100 10.92 4.96 -0.21
C ALA A 100 10.63 5.54 1.18
N LEU A 101 9.58 5.02 1.81
CA LEU A 101 9.18 5.38 3.16
C LEU A 101 9.58 4.23 4.09
N GLU A 102 10.58 4.46 4.93
CA GLU A 102 10.92 3.51 6.00
C GLU A 102 9.90 3.69 7.13
N ILE A 103 9.12 2.65 7.40
CA ILE A 103 8.02 2.66 8.36
C ILE A 103 8.31 1.71 9.51
N ALA A 104 7.87 2.08 10.71
CA ALA A 104 7.88 1.20 11.87
C ALA A 104 6.56 1.33 12.65
N PRO A 105 6.15 0.28 13.38
CA PRO A 105 4.96 0.36 14.22
C PRO A 105 5.08 1.53 15.19
N GLU A 106 3.99 2.28 15.39
CA GLU A 106 3.98 3.42 16.33
C GLU A 106 4.38 2.99 17.75
N GLU A 107 3.99 1.77 18.15
CA GLU A 107 4.37 1.17 19.43
C GLU A 107 5.90 1.05 19.55
N THR A 108 6.59 0.57 18.51
CA THR A 108 8.05 0.42 18.50
C THR A 108 8.80 1.75 18.45
N TYR A 109 8.20 2.82 17.92
CA TYR A 109 8.84 4.13 17.76
C TYR A 109 8.87 4.95 19.08
N GLY A 110 8.13 4.53 20.11
CA GLY A 110 8.13 5.12 21.45
C GLY A 110 8.39 4.13 22.61
N ALA A 111 8.33 2.81 22.35
CA ALA A 111 8.52 1.79 23.36
C ALA A 111 10.01 1.41 23.57
N ALA A 112 10.69 2.21 24.37
CA ALA A 112 11.33 1.61 25.53
C ALA A 112 10.20 1.23 26.52
N GLY A 113 9.45 0.15 26.26
CA GLY A 113 8.41 -0.33 27.18
C GLY A 113 7.23 -1.06 26.52
N THR A 114 7.11 -2.35 26.86
CA THR A 114 5.88 -3.20 26.88
C THR A 114 5.24 -3.63 25.55
N SER A 115 5.74 -4.77 25.07
CA SER A 115 5.01 -6.03 24.78
C SER A 115 3.48 -5.98 24.56
N GLY A 116 3.06 -6.45 23.38
CA GLY A 116 1.82 -7.22 23.22
C GLY A 116 1.09 -7.00 21.89
N PHE A 117 1.32 -7.86 20.89
CA PHE A 117 0.38 -7.99 19.77
C PHE A 117 -0.14 -9.43 19.68
N LEU A 118 -1.30 -9.65 20.30
CA LEU A 118 -2.25 -10.71 19.93
C LEU A 118 -3.55 -9.98 19.61
N GLY A 119 -3.92 -9.92 18.33
CA GLY A 119 -5.10 -9.19 17.88
C GLY A 119 -5.64 -9.81 16.61
N GLU A 120 -6.65 -10.66 16.79
CA GLU A 120 -7.35 -11.44 15.76
C GLU A 120 -7.81 -10.58 14.56
N ALA A 121 -7.72 -11.17 13.37
CA ALA A 121 -8.25 -10.61 12.14
C ALA A 121 -9.79 -10.74 12.13
N PRO A 122 -10.56 -9.65 11.99
CA PRO A 122 -11.99 -9.76 11.78
C PRO A 122 -12.25 -10.14 10.32
N GLU A 123 -12.92 -11.28 10.15
CA GLU A 123 -13.56 -11.68 8.91
C GLU A 123 -14.71 -10.71 8.58
N GLY A 124 -14.80 -10.30 7.31
CA GLY A 124 -15.94 -9.56 6.76
C GLY A 124 -15.68 -8.08 6.47
N LEU A 125 -15.15 -7.80 5.28
CA LEU A 125 -15.16 -6.44 4.69
C LEU A 125 -16.23 -6.38 3.60
N PRO A 126 -17.29 -5.54 3.73
CA PRO A 126 -18.10 -5.15 2.59
C PRO A 126 -17.29 -4.19 1.70
N GLY A 127 -17.40 -4.41 0.38
CA GLY A 127 -16.69 -3.76 -0.73
C GLY A 127 -16.13 -2.36 -0.47
N ALA A 128 -14.81 -2.27 -0.40
CA ALA A 128 -14.10 -1.01 -0.56
C ALA A 128 -14.24 -0.52 -2.02
N PRO A 129 -14.48 0.78 -2.27
CA PRO A 129 -14.29 1.32 -3.61
C PRO A 129 -12.80 1.26 -3.95
N ASP A 130 -12.45 0.53 -5.01
CA ASP A 130 -11.11 0.51 -5.59
C ASP A 130 -10.62 1.94 -5.85
N PRO A 131 -9.58 2.42 -5.14
CA PRO A 131 -8.94 3.69 -5.50
C PRO A 131 -8.06 3.55 -6.76
N TYR A 132 -7.96 2.33 -7.31
CA TYR A 132 -7.27 2.00 -8.53
C TYR A 132 -8.32 1.60 -9.57
N GLY A 133 -9.00 2.58 -10.14
CA GLY A 133 -10.09 2.38 -11.10
C GLY A 133 -9.73 1.43 -12.23
N ALA A 134 -10.23 0.21 -12.16
CA ALA A 134 -10.59 -0.55 -13.35
C ALA A 134 -11.95 -0.03 -13.79
N GLY A 135 -12.01 0.56 -14.98
CA GLY A 135 -13.27 0.89 -15.65
C GLY A 135 -14.06 -0.39 -15.88
N ALA A 136 -14.97 -0.70 -14.97
CA ALA A 136 -15.89 -1.81 -15.10
C ALA A 136 -17.15 -1.30 -15.80
N SER A 137 -17.11 -1.26 -17.13
CA SER A 137 -18.32 -1.24 -17.96
C SER A 137 -19.05 -2.57 -17.78
N HIS A 138 -20.00 -2.63 -16.85
CA HIS A 138 -21.00 -3.69 -16.82
C HIS A 138 -22.35 -3.10 -17.23
N SER A 139 -22.68 -3.29 -18.50
CA SER A 139 -24.06 -3.20 -18.98
C SER A 139 -24.88 -4.26 -18.27
N HIS A 140 -25.73 -3.82 -17.34
CA HIS A 140 -26.65 -4.67 -16.61
C HIS A 140 -27.67 -5.25 -17.59
N GLY A 141 -27.76 -6.58 -17.66
CA GLY A 141 -28.85 -7.27 -18.33
C GLY A 141 -30.16 -6.97 -17.62
N SER A 142 -31.11 -6.35 -18.33
CA SER A 142 -32.47 -6.17 -17.85
C SER A 142 -33.21 -7.49 -17.94
N HIS A 143 -33.51 -8.05 -16.77
CA HIS A 143 -34.52 -9.07 -16.56
C HIS A 143 -35.88 -8.38 -16.48
N ALA A 144 -36.80 -8.74 -17.36
CA ALA A 144 -38.24 -8.47 -17.19
C ALA A 144 -39.03 -9.55 -17.94
N GLY A 145 -39.40 -10.61 -17.23
CA GLY A 145 -40.76 -11.16 -17.38
C GLY A 145 -41.68 -10.45 -16.37
N PRO A 146 -42.99 -10.75 -16.32
CA PRO A 146 -43.71 -11.78 -17.05
C PRO A 146 -44.94 -11.23 -17.81
N ASP A 147 -45.52 -11.99 -18.74
CA ASP A 147 -46.95 -11.91 -19.00
C ASP A 147 -47.47 -13.27 -19.48
N VAL A 148 -48.33 -13.87 -18.65
CA VAL A 148 -49.17 -15.01 -18.98
C VAL A 148 -50.60 -14.50 -19.09
N ALA A 149 -51.07 -14.30 -20.32
CA ALA A 149 -52.48 -14.14 -20.60
C ALA A 149 -52.80 -14.61 -22.04
N GLY A 150 -53.73 -15.57 -22.14
CA GLY A 150 -54.55 -15.77 -23.33
C GLY A 150 -54.37 -17.11 -24.05
N GLY A 151 -55.38 -17.98 -23.95
CA GLY A 151 -55.55 -19.15 -24.81
C GLY A 151 -56.30 -20.29 -24.14
#